data_AF-A1WV47-F1
#
_entry.id   AF-A1WV47-F1
#
_cell.length_a   1.000
_cell.length_b   1.000
_cell.length_c   1.000
_cell.angle_alpha   90.00
_cell.angle_beta   90.00
_cell.angle_gamma   90.00
#
_symmetry.space_group_name_H-M   'P 1'
#
loop_
_entity.id
_entity.type
_entity.pdbx_description
1 polymer ?
#
loop_
_entity_poly.entity_id
_entity_poly.type
_entity_poly.pdbx_seq_one_letter_code
_entity_poly.pdbx_strand_id
1 'polypeptide(L)'
;MTKFNTLERRVARLLTGAPRTKSVAKAAWQRWSYLLNRPNFRRSCHYPIRSLGSPDTASFFGYYDHSPASPDDHRLLWHETNADTARPPECASSIDIVLADPNGTPLGRWPTRAFNWQQGARLQWLDTHTFLYNDFDSNEQRYVARLRDSEGSWLRDLSHAVYDASAQSGLAVSINFERLAQLRPDYGYFARAVGAAPPMPSDHEDGLWVVPVDGSAPSLAVSLATLSDKSGRKGDQRKVNHPMLDPTGKHCVFLYRVFEQGRRHDSLWLLDLTTGSLDQLLDTGMVSHLAWYDTDWLIGYLRGQDGKDGYYWLDRSGHLQPLAERKLDEHGDGHPSVHGRWVVTDTYPDKGRLQHLRLLDLETGRVEHVGSFFHGFRYAGPQRCDLHPRFAPDGQAIFFDSVHEGLRRLYCVDVRSTCPENLTEEYA
;
A
#
# COMPACT_ATOMS: atom_id res chain seq x y z
N MET A 1 12.28 -5.20 11.29
CA MET A 1 13.62 -5.56 10.76
C MET A 1 14.31 -6.46 11.77
N THR A 2 14.40 -7.76 11.49
CA THR A 2 15.15 -8.72 12.32
C THR A 2 16.59 -8.25 12.51
N LYS A 3 17.06 -8.21 13.76
CA LYS A 3 18.36 -7.66 14.16
C LYS A 3 19.50 -8.28 13.32
N PHE A 4 19.96 -7.54 12.30
CA PHE A 4 21.18 -7.91 11.58
C PHE A 4 22.35 -7.89 12.57
N ASN A 5 23.13 -8.97 12.58
CA ASN A 5 24.32 -9.01 13.43
C ASN A 5 25.34 -7.97 12.94
N THR A 6 26.33 -7.66 13.77
CA THR A 6 27.35 -6.64 13.47
C THR A 6 28.18 -6.96 12.22
N LEU A 7 28.34 -8.23 11.87
CA LEU A 7 29.03 -8.70 10.67
C LEU A 7 28.21 -8.40 9.40
N GLU A 8 26.92 -8.70 9.41
CA GLU A 8 25.97 -8.44 8.33
C GLU A 8 25.87 -6.94 8.04
N ARG A 9 25.87 -6.09 9.08
CA ARG A 9 25.89 -4.63 8.91
C ARG A 9 27.19 -4.13 8.27
N ARG A 10 28.34 -4.71 8.61
CA ARG A 10 29.64 -4.36 8.00
C ARG A 10 29.71 -4.80 6.53
N VAL A 11 29.27 -6.01 6.22
CA VAL A 11 29.21 -6.53 4.84
C VAL A 11 28.23 -5.70 4.00
N ALA A 12 27.06 -5.35 4.54
CA ALA A 12 26.08 -4.50 3.84
C ALA A 12 26.60 -3.09 3.55
N ARG A 13 27.48 -2.54 4.41
CA ARG A 13 28.18 -1.26 4.20
C ARG A 13 29.28 -1.37 3.16
N LEU A 14 30.10 -2.43 3.17
CA LEU A 14 31.15 -2.66 2.17
C LEU A 14 30.59 -2.87 0.76
N LEU A 15 29.43 -3.51 0.64
CA LEU A 15 28.76 -3.77 -0.64
C LEU A 15 27.96 -2.57 -1.18
N THR A 16 28.01 -1.40 -0.52
CA THR A 16 27.23 -0.20 -0.94
C THR A 16 27.70 0.34 -2.30
N GLY A 17 28.98 0.17 -2.65
CA GLY A 17 29.55 0.61 -3.94
C GLY A 17 29.32 -0.34 -5.12
N ALA A 18 28.67 -1.49 -4.92
CA ALA A 18 28.48 -2.49 -5.97
C ALA A 18 27.07 -3.13 -5.88
N PRO A 19 26.02 -2.43 -6.35
CA PRO A 19 24.62 -2.80 -6.11
C PRO A 19 24.24 -4.19 -6.63
N ARG A 20 24.83 -4.63 -7.76
CA ARG A 20 24.62 -5.98 -8.29
C ARG A 20 25.19 -7.05 -7.37
N THR A 21 26.44 -6.89 -6.91
CA THR A 21 27.07 -7.83 -5.98
C THR A 21 26.33 -7.88 -4.64
N LYS A 22 25.85 -6.73 -4.15
CA LYS A 22 25.00 -6.62 -2.95
C LYS A 22 23.71 -7.41 -3.10
N SER A 23 23.05 -7.30 -4.25
CA SER A 23 21.82 -8.03 -4.54
C SER A 23 22.03 -9.55 -4.57
N VAL A 24 23.08 -10.02 -5.25
CA VAL A 24 23.43 -11.45 -5.31
C VAL A 24 23.79 -12.00 -3.94
N ALA A 25 24.66 -11.30 -3.19
CA ALA A 25 25.04 -11.70 -1.83
C ALA A 25 23.82 -11.75 -0.89
N LYS A 26 22.92 -10.76 -0.98
CA LYS A 26 21.67 -10.73 -0.23
C LYS A 26 20.78 -11.93 -0.57
N ALA A 27 20.61 -12.25 -1.86
CA ALA A 27 19.81 -13.40 -2.28
C ALA A 27 20.41 -14.74 -1.80
N ALA A 28 21.72 -14.92 -1.90
CA ALA A 28 22.43 -16.11 -1.41
C ALA A 28 22.28 -16.26 0.11
N TRP A 29 22.48 -15.17 0.85
CA TRP A 29 22.29 -15.13 2.30
C TRP A 29 20.85 -15.46 2.70
N GLN A 30 19.85 -14.89 2.03
CA GLN A 30 18.45 -15.18 2.33
C GLN A 30 18.10 -16.65 2.11
N ARG A 31 18.62 -17.28 1.04
CA ARG A 31 18.43 -18.71 0.79
C ARG A 31 19.12 -19.58 1.85
N TRP A 32 20.36 -19.25 2.22
CA TRP A 32 21.08 -19.94 3.27
C TRP A 32 20.39 -19.82 4.64
N SER A 33 19.99 -18.60 5.01
CA SER A 33 19.23 -18.34 6.23
C SER A 33 17.92 -19.10 6.25
N TYR A 34 17.22 -19.20 5.11
CA TYR A 34 16.00 -19.99 5.01
C TYR A 34 16.26 -21.49 5.23
N LEU A 35 17.32 -22.07 4.66
CA LEU A 35 17.64 -23.49 4.91
C LEU A 35 17.83 -23.80 6.40
N LEU A 36 18.36 -22.85 7.17
CA LEU A 36 18.57 -23.00 8.62
C LEU A 36 17.32 -22.71 9.48
N ASN A 37 16.33 -21.97 8.95
CA ASN A 37 15.17 -21.47 9.70
C ASN A 37 13.83 -21.88 9.05
N ARG A 38 13.84 -22.85 8.13
CA ARG A 38 12.67 -23.23 7.35
C ARG A 38 11.58 -23.77 8.29
N PRO A 39 10.35 -23.20 8.26
CA PRO A 39 9.23 -23.76 9.01
C PRO A 39 8.78 -25.11 8.40
N ASN A 40 8.10 -25.93 9.19
CA ASN A 40 7.39 -27.13 8.72
C ASN A 40 5.98 -26.83 8.17
N PHE A 41 5.55 -25.57 8.21
CA PHE A 41 4.25 -25.10 7.72
C PHE A 41 4.40 -23.95 6.73
N ARG A 42 3.37 -23.76 5.89
CA ARG A 42 3.25 -22.59 4.99
C ARG A 42 2.33 -21.51 5.56
N ARG A 43 1.37 -21.90 6.38
CA ARG A 43 0.44 -21.02 7.08
C ARG A 43 0.23 -21.50 8.51
N SER A 44 0.12 -20.55 9.43
CA SER A 44 -0.44 -20.75 10.76
C SER A 44 -1.37 -19.58 11.06
N CYS A 45 -2.62 -19.81 11.45
CA CYS A 45 -3.55 -18.74 11.84
C CYS A 45 -4.42 -19.18 13.02
N HIS A 46 -4.66 -18.24 13.94
CA HIS A 46 -5.48 -18.44 15.14
C HIS A 46 -6.99 -18.33 14.88
N TYR A 47 -7.36 -17.93 13.66
CA TYR A 47 -8.72 -17.58 13.28
C TYR A 47 -9.11 -18.28 11.96
N PRO A 48 -10.42 -18.47 11.70
CA PRO A 48 -10.88 -18.97 10.42
C PRO A 48 -10.43 -18.06 9.27
N ILE A 49 -9.87 -18.66 8.23
CA ILE A 49 -9.39 -17.98 7.03
C ILE A 49 -10.12 -18.51 5.81
N ARG A 50 -10.55 -17.60 4.94
CA ARG A 50 -11.08 -17.92 3.60
C ARG A 50 -10.36 -17.12 2.53
N SER A 51 -10.14 -17.72 1.36
CA SER A 51 -9.70 -17.00 0.17
C SER A 51 -10.89 -16.46 -0.62
N LEU A 52 -10.71 -15.33 -1.30
CA LEU A 52 -11.67 -14.75 -2.24
C LEU A 52 -11.15 -14.89 -3.68
N GLY A 53 -12.07 -14.92 -4.65
CA GLY A 53 -11.75 -15.11 -6.07
C GLY A 53 -11.77 -16.57 -6.52
N SER A 54 -11.60 -16.78 -7.83
CA SER A 54 -11.65 -18.11 -8.42
C SER A 54 -10.45 -18.99 -7.99
N PRO A 55 -10.61 -20.32 -7.85
CA PRO A 55 -9.54 -21.19 -7.36
C PRO A 55 -8.24 -21.15 -8.19
N ASP A 56 -8.37 -21.03 -9.51
CA ASP A 56 -7.25 -21.15 -10.46
C ASP A 56 -6.65 -19.81 -10.89
N THR A 57 -7.16 -18.70 -10.36
CA THR A 57 -6.73 -17.35 -10.73
C THR A 57 -6.10 -16.64 -9.55
N ALA A 58 -5.19 -15.70 -9.83
CA ALA A 58 -4.66 -14.85 -8.79
C ALA A 58 -5.72 -13.81 -8.41
N SER A 59 -5.95 -13.63 -7.11
CA SER A 59 -6.82 -12.59 -6.57
C SER A 59 -6.03 -11.71 -5.59
N PHE A 60 -6.35 -10.41 -5.54
CA PHE A 60 -5.73 -9.48 -4.59
C PHE A 60 -6.54 -8.19 -4.54
N PHE A 61 -6.40 -7.41 -3.48
CA PHE A 61 -7.01 -6.08 -3.46
C PHE A 61 -5.99 -4.98 -3.75
N GLY A 62 -4.75 -5.13 -3.28
CA GLY A 62 -3.70 -4.12 -3.46
C GLY A 62 -3.25 -3.56 -2.11
N TYR A 63 -3.32 -2.23 -1.96
CA TYR A 63 -2.70 -1.54 -0.84
C TYR A 63 -3.50 -1.69 0.47
N TYR A 64 -3.00 -1.12 1.57
CA TYR A 64 -3.52 -1.35 2.93
C TYR A 64 -4.52 -0.29 3.43
N ASP A 65 -4.78 0.74 2.62
CA ASP A 65 -5.47 1.97 3.02
C ASP A 65 -6.99 1.96 2.75
N HIS A 66 -7.50 1.02 1.95
CA HIS A 66 -8.93 0.88 1.68
C HIS A 66 -9.41 -0.53 1.95
N SER A 67 -10.71 -0.70 2.24
CA SER A 67 -11.31 -2.02 2.45
C SER A 67 -11.84 -2.63 1.15
N PRO A 68 -11.76 -3.96 0.95
CA PRO A 68 -12.49 -4.66 -0.11
C PRO A 68 -14.02 -4.58 0.06
N ALA A 69 -14.51 -4.46 1.30
CA ALA A 69 -15.93 -4.43 1.59
C ALA A 69 -16.50 -3.01 1.51
N SER A 70 -17.72 -2.89 1.00
CA SER A 70 -18.48 -1.62 0.99
C SER A 70 -18.78 -1.18 2.42
N PRO A 71 -18.97 0.13 2.70
CA PRO A 71 -19.20 0.63 4.06
C PRO A 71 -20.39 0.01 4.82
N ASP A 72 -21.33 -0.61 4.11
CA ASP A 72 -22.50 -1.33 4.64
C ASP A 72 -22.33 -2.88 4.63
N ASP A 73 -21.14 -3.37 4.28
CA ASP A 73 -20.78 -4.79 4.17
C ASP A 73 -21.66 -5.61 3.19
N HIS A 74 -22.34 -4.94 2.26
CA HIS A 74 -23.22 -5.58 1.29
C HIS A 74 -22.55 -5.99 -0.04
N ARG A 75 -21.34 -5.50 -0.30
CA ARG A 75 -20.59 -5.80 -1.54
C ARG A 75 -19.10 -5.96 -1.24
N LEU A 76 -18.43 -6.74 -2.09
CA LEU A 76 -16.98 -6.93 -2.08
C LEU A 76 -16.39 -6.51 -3.44
N LEU A 77 -15.16 -6.00 -3.39
CA LEU A 77 -14.35 -5.63 -4.54
C LEU A 77 -12.97 -6.29 -4.47
N TRP A 78 -12.47 -6.81 -5.60
CA TRP A 78 -11.07 -7.23 -5.72
C TRP A 78 -10.58 -7.20 -7.17
N HIS A 79 -9.29 -7.46 -7.34
CA HIS A 79 -8.67 -7.69 -8.63
C HIS A 79 -8.47 -9.19 -8.87
N GLU A 80 -8.71 -9.66 -10.08
CA GLU A 80 -8.45 -11.04 -10.47
C GLU A 80 -7.69 -11.12 -11.80
N THR A 81 -6.80 -12.10 -11.94
CA THR A 81 -6.02 -12.29 -13.17
C THR A 81 -5.53 -13.71 -13.38
N ASN A 82 -5.42 -14.12 -14.64
CA ASN A 82 -4.73 -15.33 -15.06
C ASN A 82 -3.22 -15.13 -15.27
N ALA A 83 -2.73 -13.89 -15.17
CA ALA A 83 -1.31 -13.61 -15.35
C ALA A 83 -0.48 -14.14 -14.17
N ASP A 84 0.77 -14.55 -14.45
CA ASP A 84 1.71 -14.93 -13.40
C ASP A 84 2.15 -13.70 -12.60
N THR A 85 1.57 -13.52 -11.41
CA THR A 85 1.86 -12.41 -10.50
C THR A 85 3.26 -12.45 -9.87
N ALA A 86 4.06 -13.49 -10.15
CA ALA A 86 5.49 -13.52 -9.83
C ALA A 86 6.36 -12.89 -10.92
N ARG A 87 5.76 -12.46 -12.05
CA ARG A 87 6.42 -11.65 -13.07
C ARG A 87 6.11 -10.16 -12.88
N PRO A 88 6.94 -9.24 -13.41
CA PRO A 88 6.64 -7.80 -13.40
C PRO A 88 5.24 -7.49 -13.98
N PRO A 89 4.54 -6.45 -13.49
CA PRO A 89 3.17 -6.14 -13.91
C PRO A 89 3.04 -5.82 -15.41
N GLU A 90 4.08 -5.26 -16.03
CA GLU A 90 4.19 -5.03 -17.48
C GLU A 90 4.10 -6.31 -18.34
N CYS A 91 4.27 -7.50 -17.74
CA CYS A 91 4.08 -8.77 -18.43
C CYS A 91 2.59 -9.16 -18.58
N ALA A 92 1.69 -8.47 -17.88
CA ALA A 92 0.25 -8.66 -17.97
C ALA A 92 -0.37 -7.51 -18.77
N SER A 93 -1.22 -7.82 -19.75
CA SER A 93 -1.88 -6.82 -20.59
C SER A 93 -2.97 -6.06 -19.85
N SER A 94 -3.71 -6.77 -18.99
CA SER A 94 -4.83 -6.28 -18.20
C SER A 94 -5.10 -7.23 -17.03
N ILE A 95 -5.81 -6.73 -16.03
CA ILE A 95 -6.43 -7.51 -14.96
C ILE A 95 -7.90 -7.14 -14.85
N ASP A 96 -8.69 -7.92 -14.13
CA ASP A 96 -10.11 -7.65 -13.96
C ASP A 96 -10.40 -7.07 -12.58
N ILE A 97 -11.25 -6.05 -12.53
CA ILE A 97 -11.99 -5.64 -11.33
C ILE A 97 -13.20 -6.56 -11.19
N VAL A 98 -13.39 -7.14 -10.01
CA VAL A 98 -14.52 -7.99 -9.68
C VAL A 98 -15.35 -7.32 -8.60
N LEU A 99 -16.65 -7.15 -8.88
CA LEU A 99 -17.68 -6.84 -7.90
C LEU A 99 -18.38 -8.14 -7.51
N ALA A 100 -18.67 -8.32 -6.22
CA ALA A 100 -19.31 -9.52 -5.71
C ALA A 100 -20.24 -9.26 -4.52
N ASP A 101 -21.05 -10.25 -4.20
CA ASP A 101 -21.83 -10.30 -2.97
C ASP A 101 -20.93 -10.55 -1.72
N PRO A 102 -21.45 -10.46 -0.49
CA PRO A 102 -20.66 -10.70 0.73
C PRO A 102 -20.09 -12.11 0.86
N ASN A 103 -20.70 -13.08 0.17
CA ASN A 103 -20.23 -14.46 0.12
C ASN A 103 -19.04 -14.64 -0.83
N GLY A 104 -18.75 -13.63 -1.68
CA GLY A 104 -17.68 -13.67 -2.67
C GLY A 104 -18.14 -14.21 -4.03
N THR A 105 -19.45 -14.25 -4.29
CA THR A 105 -20.02 -14.64 -5.59
C THR A 105 -19.97 -13.44 -6.53
N PRO A 106 -19.26 -13.53 -7.69
CA PRO A 106 -19.14 -12.42 -8.62
C PRO A 106 -20.51 -11.94 -9.17
N LEU A 107 -20.70 -10.62 -9.15
CA LEU A 107 -21.84 -9.89 -9.71
C LEU A 107 -21.45 -9.11 -10.98
N GLY A 108 -20.19 -8.68 -11.08
CA GLY A 108 -19.71 -7.90 -12.22
C GLY A 108 -18.20 -8.00 -12.42
N ARG A 109 -17.74 -7.81 -13.66
CA ARG A 109 -16.32 -7.89 -14.03
C ARG A 109 -15.96 -6.89 -15.12
N TRP A 110 -14.88 -6.14 -14.93
CA TRP A 110 -14.39 -5.15 -15.90
C TRP A 110 -12.87 -5.16 -16.00
N PRO A 111 -12.30 -5.11 -17.22
CA PRO A 111 -10.86 -5.05 -17.38
C PRO A 111 -10.32 -3.67 -16.96
N THR A 112 -9.08 -3.66 -16.47
CA THR A 112 -8.25 -2.47 -16.31
C THR A 112 -6.83 -2.75 -16.78
N ARG A 113 -6.20 -1.72 -17.36
CA ARG A 113 -4.80 -1.72 -17.76
C ARG A 113 -3.93 -0.85 -16.84
N ALA A 114 -4.53 -0.10 -15.93
CA ALA A 114 -3.83 0.77 -14.99
C ALA A 114 -3.65 0.07 -13.65
N PHE A 115 -2.64 -0.80 -13.55
CA PHE A 115 -2.38 -1.54 -12.33
C PHE A 115 -0.90 -1.75 -12.05
N ASN A 116 -0.60 -2.02 -10.79
CA ASN A 116 0.61 -2.72 -10.35
C ASN A 116 0.23 -3.75 -9.29
N TRP A 117 1.17 -4.62 -8.94
CA TRP A 117 0.91 -5.68 -7.97
C TRP A 117 0.79 -5.19 -6.52
N GLN A 118 1.27 -4.00 -6.18
CA GLN A 118 1.27 -3.53 -4.79
C GLN A 118 -0.03 -2.79 -4.44
N GLN A 119 -0.59 -2.05 -5.38
CA GLN A 119 -1.72 -1.14 -5.19
C GLN A 119 -2.92 -1.51 -6.04
N GLY A 120 -2.80 -2.53 -6.91
CA GLY A 120 -3.81 -2.82 -7.92
C GLY A 120 -4.06 -1.60 -8.80
N ALA A 121 -5.32 -1.38 -9.13
CA ALA A 121 -5.82 -0.21 -9.82
C ALA A 121 -6.34 0.88 -8.85
N ARG A 122 -5.84 0.93 -7.60
CA ARG A 122 -6.36 1.83 -6.54
C ARG A 122 -7.88 1.74 -6.38
N LEU A 123 -8.38 0.49 -6.44
CA LEU A 123 -9.77 0.14 -6.26
C LEU A 123 -10.24 0.57 -4.86
N GLN A 124 -11.31 1.35 -4.80
CA GLN A 124 -11.82 1.88 -3.53
C GLN A 124 -13.31 2.14 -3.61
N TRP A 125 -14.02 1.84 -2.52
CA TRP A 125 -15.37 2.32 -2.28
C TRP A 125 -15.30 3.80 -1.92
N LEU A 126 -16.09 4.62 -2.61
CA LEU A 126 -16.25 6.02 -2.26
C LEU A 126 -17.30 6.17 -1.15
N ASP A 127 -18.42 5.45 -1.30
CA ASP A 127 -19.53 5.33 -0.36
C ASP A 127 -20.22 3.97 -0.53
N THR A 128 -21.40 3.77 0.07
CA THR A 128 -22.20 2.53 -0.04
C THR A 128 -22.74 2.27 -1.45
N HIS A 129 -22.76 3.28 -2.31
CA HIS A 129 -23.39 3.24 -3.62
C HIS A 129 -22.40 3.36 -4.77
N THR A 130 -21.16 3.77 -4.52
CA THR A 130 -20.22 4.15 -5.57
C THR A 130 -18.84 3.58 -5.27
N PHE A 131 -18.21 3.00 -6.29
CA PHE A 131 -16.80 2.65 -6.27
C PHE A 131 -16.07 3.19 -7.48
N LEU A 132 -14.75 3.29 -7.37
CA LEU A 132 -13.88 3.71 -8.45
C LEU A 132 -12.64 2.85 -8.57
N TYR A 133 -12.06 2.85 -9.76
CA TYR A 133 -10.79 2.22 -10.05
C TYR A 133 -10.09 2.95 -11.21
N ASN A 134 -8.77 2.88 -11.23
CA ASN A 134 -7.99 3.45 -12.32
C ASN A 134 -8.02 2.54 -13.55
N ASP A 135 -7.99 3.17 -14.72
CA ASP A 135 -7.82 2.50 -16.01
C ASP A 135 -7.01 3.36 -16.99
N PHE A 136 -6.76 2.85 -18.18
CA PHE A 136 -6.09 3.55 -19.26
C PHE A 136 -7.04 3.77 -20.45
N ASP A 137 -7.36 5.03 -20.72
CA ASP A 137 -8.08 5.40 -21.93
C ASP A 137 -7.12 5.32 -23.13
N SER A 138 -7.42 4.40 -24.05
CA SER A 138 -6.59 4.17 -25.25
C SER A 138 -6.87 5.16 -26.38
N ASN A 139 -8.01 5.84 -26.37
CA ASN A 139 -8.33 6.87 -27.36
C ASN A 139 -7.61 8.16 -27.01
N GLU A 140 -7.70 8.57 -25.75
CA GLU A 140 -7.07 9.79 -25.24
C GLU A 140 -5.60 9.57 -24.83
N GLN A 141 -5.14 8.30 -24.81
CA GLN A 141 -3.80 7.93 -24.40
C GLN A 141 -3.47 8.53 -23.04
N ARG A 142 -4.30 8.27 -22.01
CA ARG A 142 -4.07 8.76 -20.64
C ARG A 142 -4.64 7.81 -19.59
N TYR A 143 -4.11 7.91 -18.37
CA TYR A 143 -4.67 7.22 -17.22
C TYR A 143 -5.85 8.02 -16.65
N VAL A 144 -6.95 7.31 -16.41
CA VAL A 144 -8.24 7.84 -15.93
C VAL A 144 -8.68 7.07 -14.69
N ALA A 145 -9.68 7.56 -13.97
CA ALA A 145 -10.45 6.76 -13.02
C ALA A 145 -11.87 6.54 -13.54
N ARG A 146 -12.42 5.35 -13.37
CA ARG A 146 -13.79 4.99 -13.78
C ARG A 146 -14.65 4.82 -12.55
N LEU A 147 -15.80 5.48 -12.51
CA LEU A 147 -16.78 5.37 -11.43
C LEU A 147 -17.93 4.46 -11.85
N ARG A 148 -18.35 3.60 -10.92
CA ARG A 148 -19.50 2.71 -11.08
C ARG A 148 -20.37 2.76 -9.83
N ASP A 149 -21.65 2.45 -10.01
CA ASP A 149 -22.55 2.22 -8.88
C ASP A 149 -22.28 0.85 -8.22
N SER A 150 -22.90 0.58 -7.07
CA SER A 150 -22.79 -0.66 -6.30
C SER A 150 -23.39 -1.90 -7.00
N GLU A 151 -24.06 -1.70 -8.14
CA GLU A 151 -24.57 -2.75 -9.04
C GLU A 151 -23.68 -2.93 -10.28
N GLY A 152 -22.63 -2.11 -10.43
CA GLY A 152 -21.67 -2.17 -11.52
C GLY A 152 -22.01 -1.32 -12.74
N SER A 153 -23.09 -0.54 -12.73
CA SER A 153 -23.42 0.38 -13.83
C SER A 153 -22.35 1.46 -13.92
N TRP A 154 -21.92 1.79 -15.14
CA TRP A 154 -21.01 2.91 -15.37
C TRP A 154 -21.69 4.24 -15.04
N LEU A 155 -21.00 5.11 -14.31
CA LEU A 155 -21.50 6.44 -13.96
C LEU A 155 -20.80 7.54 -14.75
N ARG A 156 -19.47 7.60 -14.66
CA ARG A 156 -18.61 8.59 -15.35
C ARG A 156 -17.14 8.19 -15.26
N ASP A 157 -16.33 8.86 -16.07
CA ASP A 157 -14.86 8.78 -15.99
C ASP A 157 -14.31 10.12 -15.47
N LEU A 158 -13.26 10.06 -14.65
CA LEU A 158 -12.44 11.21 -14.23
C LEU A 158 -11.21 11.28 -15.12
N SER A 159 -10.85 12.50 -15.53
CA SER A 159 -9.76 12.75 -16.46
C SER A 159 -8.36 12.45 -15.93
N HIS A 160 -8.23 12.02 -14.66
CA HIS A 160 -7.00 11.59 -14.01
C HIS A 160 -7.24 10.28 -13.26
N ALA A 161 -6.24 9.40 -13.26
CA ALA A 161 -6.17 8.31 -12.29
C ALA A 161 -6.17 8.86 -10.86
N VAL A 162 -6.86 8.21 -9.94
CA VAL A 162 -7.00 8.62 -8.55
C VAL A 162 -6.05 7.81 -7.67
N TYR A 163 -5.40 8.47 -6.72
CA TYR A 163 -4.72 7.77 -5.63
C TYR A 163 -5.71 7.53 -4.49
N ASP A 164 -6.29 8.57 -3.92
CA ASP A 164 -7.22 8.48 -2.78
C ASP A 164 -8.42 9.41 -2.99
N ALA A 165 -9.58 9.08 -2.45
CA ALA A 165 -10.84 9.80 -2.64
C ALA A 165 -11.71 9.85 -1.38
N SER A 166 -12.48 10.93 -1.24
CA SER A 166 -13.42 11.11 -0.15
C SER A 166 -14.81 11.46 -0.68
N ALA A 167 -15.81 10.64 -0.34
CA ALA A 167 -17.22 10.97 -0.56
C ALA A 167 -17.62 12.26 0.15
N GLN A 168 -17.09 12.47 1.37
CA GLN A 168 -17.53 13.56 2.23
C GLN A 168 -17.17 14.93 1.67
N SER A 169 -15.99 15.08 1.08
CA SER A 169 -15.60 16.33 0.41
C SER A 169 -15.95 16.37 -1.07
N GLY A 170 -16.26 15.22 -1.70
CA GLY A 170 -16.45 15.12 -3.14
C GLY A 170 -15.16 15.32 -3.93
N LEU A 171 -14.00 15.17 -3.28
CA LEU A 171 -12.68 15.35 -3.86
C LEU A 171 -11.89 14.05 -3.83
N ALA A 172 -11.04 13.90 -4.84
CA ALA A 172 -9.98 12.91 -4.90
C ALA A 172 -8.64 13.61 -5.08
N VAL A 173 -7.56 12.89 -4.77
CA VAL A 173 -6.18 13.31 -4.99
C VAL A 173 -5.47 12.36 -5.93
N SER A 174 -4.58 12.92 -6.73
CA SER A 174 -3.84 12.19 -7.76
C SER A 174 -2.36 12.59 -7.78
N ILE A 175 -1.56 11.69 -8.34
CA ILE A 175 -0.13 11.85 -8.59
C ILE A 175 0.21 11.22 -9.94
N ASN A 176 1.40 11.53 -10.45
CA ASN A 176 1.87 10.95 -11.70
C ASN A 176 2.38 9.50 -11.53
N PHE A 177 1.53 8.53 -11.86
CA PHE A 177 1.87 7.11 -11.86
C PHE A 177 2.95 6.72 -12.88
N GLU A 178 3.18 7.51 -13.93
CA GLU A 178 4.28 7.30 -14.88
C GLU A 178 5.62 7.72 -14.27
N ARG A 179 5.63 8.82 -13.53
CA ARG A 179 6.79 9.21 -12.71
C ARG A 179 7.09 8.15 -11.67
N LEU A 180 6.05 7.57 -11.05
CA LEU A 180 6.23 6.43 -10.17
C LEU A 180 6.82 5.23 -10.92
N ALA A 181 6.34 4.90 -12.12
CA ALA A 181 6.89 3.79 -12.91
C ALA A 181 8.39 3.94 -13.17
N GLN A 182 8.86 5.16 -13.46
CA GLN A 182 10.29 5.43 -13.67
C GLN A 182 11.12 5.36 -12.37
N LEU A 183 10.63 5.95 -11.28
CA LEU A 183 11.40 6.11 -10.05
C LEU A 183 11.22 4.98 -9.03
N ARG A 184 10.12 4.22 -9.13
CA ARG A 184 9.78 3.08 -8.28
C ARG A 184 8.69 2.22 -8.96
N PRO A 185 9.09 1.31 -9.86
CA PRO A 185 8.18 0.49 -10.67
C PRO A 185 7.08 -0.24 -9.87
N ASP A 186 7.36 -0.59 -8.61
CA ASP A 186 6.41 -1.21 -7.69
C ASP A 186 5.05 -0.48 -7.57
N TYR A 187 5.02 0.84 -7.80
CA TYR A 187 3.85 1.71 -7.57
C TYR A 187 3.43 2.50 -8.81
N GLY A 188 3.97 2.16 -9.99
CA GLY A 188 3.67 2.85 -11.25
C GLY A 188 2.67 2.11 -12.13
N TYR A 189 2.29 2.71 -13.26
CA TYR A 189 1.47 2.08 -14.30
C TYR A 189 2.22 1.93 -15.62
N PHE A 190 1.90 0.88 -16.37
CA PHE A 190 2.66 0.40 -17.53
C PHE A 190 1.80 0.18 -18.79
N ALA A 191 0.61 0.79 -18.86
CA ALA A 191 -0.34 0.56 -19.95
C ALA A 191 0.13 1.11 -21.30
N ARG A 192 0.97 2.16 -21.30
CA ARG A 192 1.52 2.73 -22.54
C ARG A 192 2.50 1.76 -23.20
N ALA A 193 2.51 1.76 -24.53
CA ALA A 193 3.52 1.03 -25.28
C ALA A 193 4.92 1.60 -24.99
N VAL A 194 5.93 0.72 -24.97
CA VAL A 194 7.33 1.11 -24.79
C VAL A 194 7.73 2.11 -25.87
N GLY A 195 8.26 3.26 -25.46
CA GLY A 195 8.66 4.35 -26.36
C GLY A 195 7.52 5.27 -26.84
N ALA A 196 6.26 4.99 -26.47
CA ALA A 196 5.11 5.86 -26.76
C ALA A 196 4.75 6.80 -25.60
N ALA A 197 5.53 6.78 -24.51
CA ALA A 197 5.30 7.67 -23.38
C ALA A 197 5.67 9.11 -23.75
N PRO A 198 4.83 10.12 -23.42
CA PRO A 198 5.21 11.52 -23.57
C PRO A 198 6.45 11.82 -22.70
N PRO A 199 7.18 12.91 -23.01
CA PRO A 199 8.20 13.42 -22.10
C PRO A 199 7.61 13.59 -20.69
N MET A 200 8.39 13.21 -19.68
CA MET A 200 7.97 13.40 -18.28
C MET A 200 7.71 14.89 -18.05
N PRO A 201 6.56 15.30 -17.48
CA PRO A 201 6.27 16.70 -17.22
C PRO A 201 7.33 17.36 -16.33
N SER A 202 7.49 18.68 -16.46
CA SER A 202 8.41 19.42 -15.63
C SER A 202 7.95 19.45 -14.16
N ASP A 203 8.84 19.86 -13.25
CA ASP A 203 8.48 20.00 -11.83
C ASP A 203 7.42 21.08 -11.57
N HIS A 204 7.16 21.97 -12.55
CA HIS A 204 6.09 22.97 -12.48
C HIS A 204 4.72 22.42 -12.91
N GLU A 205 4.72 21.31 -13.65
CA GLU A 205 3.53 20.70 -14.27
C GLU A 205 3.15 19.37 -13.61
N ASP A 206 3.89 18.96 -12.58
CA ASP A 206 3.69 17.70 -11.86
C ASP A 206 3.75 17.92 -10.36
N GLY A 207 3.10 17.04 -9.60
CA GLY A 207 2.99 17.15 -8.16
C GLY A 207 1.75 16.44 -7.62
N LEU A 208 1.13 17.05 -6.62
CA LEU A 208 -0.14 16.60 -6.05
C LEU A 208 -1.30 17.33 -6.75
N TRP A 209 -2.20 16.54 -7.33
CA TRP A 209 -3.39 17.02 -8.02
C TRP A 209 -4.63 16.81 -7.17
N VAL A 210 -5.59 17.72 -7.30
CA VAL A 210 -6.96 17.59 -6.78
C VAL A 210 -7.88 17.32 -7.96
N VAL A 211 -8.73 16.30 -7.82
CA VAL A 211 -9.63 15.80 -8.85
C VAL A 211 -11.04 15.79 -8.27
N PRO A 212 -11.92 16.72 -8.70
CA PRO A 212 -13.32 16.68 -8.32
C PRO A 212 -14.00 15.38 -8.79
N VAL A 213 -14.70 14.71 -7.89
CA VAL A 213 -15.36 13.42 -8.16
C VAL A 213 -16.59 13.59 -9.07
N ASP A 214 -17.13 14.80 -9.16
CA ASP A 214 -18.21 15.15 -10.08
C ASP A 214 -17.77 15.17 -11.56
N GLY A 215 -16.47 15.05 -11.85
CA GLY A 215 -15.91 15.11 -13.20
C GLY A 215 -15.49 16.50 -13.66
N SER A 216 -15.58 17.51 -12.79
CA SER A 216 -15.02 18.83 -13.04
C SER A 216 -13.50 18.77 -13.26
N ALA A 217 -12.97 19.81 -13.92
CA ALA A 217 -11.56 19.82 -14.30
C ALA A 217 -10.63 19.72 -13.07
N PRO A 218 -9.61 18.85 -13.11
CA PRO A 218 -8.63 18.71 -12.04
C PRO A 218 -7.68 19.90 -12.02
N SER A 219 -7.07 20.14 -10.86
CA SER A 219 -6.10 21.22 -10.66
C SER A 219 -4.85 20.74 -9.93
N LEU A 220 -3.69 21.31 -10.30
CA LEU A 220 -2.44 21.04 -9.62
C LEU A 220 -2.41 21.83 -8.31
N ALA A 221 -2.65 21.16 -7.19
CA ALA A 221 -2.72 21.81 -5.88
C ALA A 221 -1.33 22.17 -5.36
N VAL A 222 -0.35 21.30 -5.56
CA VAL A 222 1.04 21.53 -5.14
C VAL A 222 2.00 20.96 -6.18
N SER A 223 2.81 21.81 -6.79
CA SER A 223 3.84 21.38 -7.75
C SER A 223 5.10 20.84 -7.05
N LEU A 224 5.86 19.99 -7.76
CA LEU A 224 7.17 19.53 -7.31
C LEU A 224 8.16 20.70 -7.17
N ALA A 225 8.03 21.75 -7.99
CA ALA A 225 8.82 22.97 -7.87
C ALA A 225 8.54 23.70 -6.55
N THR A 226 7.27 23.87 -6.19
CA THR A 226 6.86 24.45 -4.90
C THR A 226 7.40 23.66 -3.71
N LEU A 227 7.37 22.32 -3.78
CA LEU A 227 7.93 21.45 -2.73
C LEU A 227 9.45 21.55 -2.65
N SER A 228 10.13 21.59 -3.80
CA SER A 228 11.57 21.80 -3.89
C SER A 228 11.98 23.10 -3.21
N ASP A 229 11.31 24.21 -3.52
CA ASP A 229 11.61 25.53 -2.97
C ASP A 229 11.36 25.58 -1.45
N LYS A 230 10.20 25.09 -1.00
CA LYS A 230 9.86 25.07 0.44
C LYS A 230 10.76 24.13 1.25
N SER A 231 11.10 22.96 0.71
CA SER A 231 11.98 22.00 1.41
C SER A 231 13.44 22.46 1.48
N GLY A 232 13.86 23.35 0.57
CA GLY A 232 15.26 23.74 0.39
C GLY A 232 16.19 22.59 -0.05
N ARG A 233 15.65 21.39 -0.33
CA ARG A 233 16.43 20.21 -0.70
C ARG A 233 16.61 20.14 -2.21
N LYS A 234 17.87 20.09 -2.64
CA LYS A 234 18.22 19.84 -4.04
C LYS A 234 18.30 18.34 -4.30
N GLY A 235 17.97 17.93 -5.51
CA GLY A 235 18.10 16.56 -5.96
C GLY A 235 17.79 16.41 -7.44
N ASP A 236 18.37 15.37 -8.03
CA ASP A 236 18.32 15.08 -9.46
C ASP A 236 16.95 14.52 -9.88
N GLN A 237 16.28 13.83 -8.96
CA GLN A 237 14.93 13.29 -9.17
C GLN A 237 14.09 13.52 -7.93
N ARG A 238 12.79 13.70 -8.13
CA ARG A 238 11.83 13.93 -7.04
C ARG A 238 10.45 13.46 -7.42
N LYS A 239 9.63 13.19 -6.40
CA LYS A 239 8.23 12.78 -6.58
C LYS A 239 7.41 13.00 -5.33
N VAL A 240 6.11 13.18 -5.53
CA VAL A 240 5.08 12.95 -4.51
C VAL A 240 4.74 11.46 -4.53
N ASN A 241 4.49 10.88 -3.37
CA ASN A 241 4.04 9.51 -3.22
C ASN A 241 3.15 9.38 -2.00
N HIS A 242 2.29 8.37 -1.98
CA HIS A 242 1.47 8.03 -0.83
C HIS A 242 0.64 9.21 -0.27
N PRO A 243 -0.10 9.95 -1.13
CA PRO A 243 -1.10 10.89 -0.62
C PRO A 243 -2.25 10.13 0.04
N MET A 244 -2.71 10.64 1.18
CA MET A 244 -3.83 10.10 1.94
C MET A 244 -4.71 11.24 2.45
N LEU A 245 -6.00 11.17 2.14
CA LEU A 245 -7.01 12.07 2.67
C LEU A 245 -7.36 11.68 4.11
N ASP A 246 -7.60 12.69 4.95
CA ASP A 246 -8.20 12.47 6.26
C ASP A 246 -9.66 11.97 6.11
N PRO A 247 -10.29 11.43 7.16
CA PRO A 247 -11.66 10.91 7.07
C PRO A 247 -12.69 11.93 6.54
N THR A 248 -12.42 13.24 6.69
CA THR A 248 -13.30 14.31 6.19
C THR A 248 -13.00 14.77 4.77
N GLY A 249 -11.89 14.31 4.18
CA GLY A 249 -11.44 14.72 2.85
C GLY A 249 -10.99 16.18 2.74
N LYS A 250 -10.65 16.82 3.87
CA LYS A 250 -10.23 18.24 3.94
C LYS A 250 -8.72 18.40 4.03
N HIS A 251 -8.01 17.39 4.52
CA HIS A 251 -6.56 17.41 4.64
C HIS A 251 -5.96 16.23 3.89
N CYS A 252 -4.82 16.47 3.24
CA CYS A 252 -4.05 15.44 2.57
C CYS A 252 -2.65 15.38 3.15
N VAL A 253 -2.27 14.26 3.77
CA VAL A 253 -0.85 13.97 4.04
C VAL A 253 -0.23 13.31 2.82
N PHE A 254 1.05 13.58 2.55
CA PHE A 254 1.76 12.90 1.47
C PHE A 254 3.27 12.90 1.68
N LEU A 255 3.95 11.93 1.07
CA LEU A 255 5.40 11.85 1.08
C LEU A 255 5.98 12.64 -0.09
N TYR A 256 6.90 13.54 0.21
CA TYR A 256 7.78 14.13 -0.79
C TYR A 256 9.15 13.47 -0.70
N ARG A 257 9.57 12.84 -1.80
CA ARG A 257 10.81 12.08 -1.89
C ARG A 257 11.78 12.71 -2.87
N VAL A 258 12.99 13.01 -2.40
CA VAL A 258 14.08 13.57 -3.19
C VAL A 258 15.20 12.55 -3.30
N PHE A 259 15.76 12.41 -4.49
CA PHE A 259 16.92 11.57 -4.78
C PHE A 259 18.09 12.46 -5.18
N GLU A 260 19.17 12.40 -4.39
CA GLU A 260 20.41 13.15 -4.62
C GLU A 260 21.55 12.15 -4.70
N GLN A 261 22.22 12.03 -5.85
CA GLN A 261 23.34 11.10 -6.05
C GLN A 261 23.01 9.65 -5.65
N GLY A 262 21.77 9.21 -5.90
CA GLY A 262 21.28 7.88 -5.55
C GLY A 262 20.87 7.69 -4.09
N ARG A 263 20.99 8.72 -3.23
CA ARG A 263 20.48 8.70 -1.86
C ARG A 263 19.06 9.26 -1.82
N ARG A 264 18.16 8.55 -1.14
CA ARG A 264 16.76 8.95 -0.95
C ARG A 264 16.61 9.74 0.35
N HIS A 265 15.87 10.84 0.28
CA HIS A 265 15.43 11.65 1.41
C HIS A 265 13.90 11.72 1.39
N ASP A 266 13.28 11.33 2.49
CA ASP A 266 11.82 11.31 2.65
C ASP A 266 11.40 12.40 3.63
N SER A 267 10.38 13.18 3.24
CA SER A 267 9.71 14.16 4.10
C SER A 267 8.20 13.97 4.02
N LEU A 268 7.50 14.29 5.11
CA LEU A 268 6.04 14.22 5.21
C LEU A 268 5.46 15.62 5.21
N TRP A 269 4.44 15.83 4.39
CA TRP A 269 3.77 17.11 4.19
C TRP A 269 2.28 16.96 4.46
N LEU A 270 1.66 18.05 4.90
CA LEU A 270 0.23 18.20 5.12
C LEU A 270 -0.27 19.37 4.27
N LEU A 271 -1.26 19.09 3.43
CA LEU A 271 -1.99 20.09 2.66
C LEU A 271 -3.41 20.20 3.23
N ASP A 272 -3.83 21.40 3.57
CA ASP A 272 -5.24 21.74 3.79
C ASP A 272 -5.86 22.10 2.44
N LEU A 273 -6.82 21.28 1.99
CA LEU A 273 -7.50 21.44 0.70
C LEU A 273 -8.52 22.60 0.70
N THR A 274 -8.92 23.08 1.86
CA THR A 274 -9.86 24.18 2.01
C THR A 274 -9.13 25.52 1.96
N THR A 275 -7.99 25.63 2.63
CA THR A 275 -7.23 26.89 2.74
C THR A 275 -6.05 26.98 1.77
N GLY A 276 -5.56 25.85 1.26
CA GLY A 276 -4.33 25.76 0.49
C GLY A 276 -3.06 25.83 1.35
N SER A 277 -3.16 25.79 2.69
CA SER A 277 -1.99 25.77 3.57
C SER A 277 -1.17 24.50 3.33
N LEU A 278 0.15 24.66 3.23
CA LEU A 278 1.08 23.58 2.97
C LEU A 278 2.21 23.62 3.98
N ASP A 279 2.22 22.61 4.86
CA ASP A 279 3.10 22.49 6.01
C ASP A 279 3.96 21.22 5.92
N GLN A 280 5.23 21.33 6.26
CA GLN A 280 6.13 20.19 6.35
C GLN A 280 6.06 19.63 7.77
N LEU A 281 5.44 18.46 7.95
CA LEU A 281 5.28 17.83 9.26
C LEU A 281 6.58 17.21 9.75
N LEU A 282 7.29 16.47 8.89
CA LEU A 282 8.49 15.72 9.27
C LEU A 282 9.57 15.76 8.19
N ASP A 283 10.82 15.88 8.64
CA ASP A 283 12.04 15.74 7.84
C ASP A 283 13.10 14.90 8.59
N THR A 284 12.65 13.86 9.30
CA THR A 284 13.53 12.98 10.08
C THR A 284 14.28 11.96 9.19
N GLY A 285 14.05 12.02 7.88
CA GLY A 285 14.75 11.24 6.85
C GLY A 285 14.24 9.80 6.67
N MET A 286 13.27 9.34 7.47
CA MET A 286 12.59 8.06 7.26
C MET A 286 11.13 8.17 7.69
N VAL A 287 10.24 8.04 6.70
CA VAL A 287 8.80 7.86 6.88
C VAL A 287 8.38 6.73 5.94
N SER A 288 7.80 5.67 6.50
CA SER A 288 7.44 4.47 5.74
C SER A 288 5.95 4.45 5.39
N HIS A 289 5.13 3.93 6.29
CA HIS A 289 3.69 3.75 6.12
C HIS A 289 2.93 4.46 7.24
N LEU A 290 1.78 5.02 6.87
CA LEU A 290 0.94 5.88 7.71
C LEU A 290 -0.51 5.46 7.53
N ALA A 291 -1.30 5.62 8.59
CA ALA A 291 -2.75 5.54 8.55
C ALA A 291 -3.33 6.66 9.40
N TRP A 292 -4.36 7.33 8.90
CA TRP A 292 -5.17 8.22 9.73
C TRP A 292 -5.88 7.39 10.80
N TYR A 293 -5.80 7.85 12.04
CA TYR A 293 -6.60 7.31 13.14
C TYR A 293 -7.93 8.06 13.23
N ASP A 294 -7.85 9.39 13.17
CA ASP A 294 -8.98 10.31 13.10
C ASP A 294 -8.57 11.57 12.29
N THR A 295 -9.25 12.70 12.46
CA THR A 295 -8.94 13.97 11.78
C THR A 295 -7.71 14.71 12.32
N ASP A 296 -7.18 14.29 13.47
CA ASP A 296 -6.11 14.97 14.19
C ASP A 296 -4.84 14.13 14.31
N TRP A 297 -4.99 12.81 14.35
CA TRP A 297 -3.92 11.85 14.61
C TRP A 297 -3.72 10.86 13.48
N LEU A 298 -2.44 10.56 13.25
CA LEU A 298 -1.96 9.47 12.42
C LEU A 298 -1.19 8.46 13.26
N ILE A 299 -1.18 7.22 12.80
CA ILE A 299 -0.26 6.18 13.25
C ILE A 299 0.67 5.87 12.09
N GLY A 300 1.98 5.87 12.34
CA GLY A 300 2.94 5.52 11.29
C GLY A 300 4.24 4.93 11.77
N TYR A 301 4.88 4.16 10.89
CA TYR A 301 6.25 3.71 11.08
C TYR A 301 7.21 4.77 10.54
N LEU A 302 7.91 5.44 11.45
CA LEU A 302 8.73 6.61 11.15
C LEU A 302 9.94 6.71 12.07
N ARG A 303 10.87 7.61 11.75
CA ARG A 303 12.00 7.93 12.63
C ARG A 303 11.60 9.02 13.61
N GLY A 304 11.64 8.69 14.90
CA GLY A 304 11.43 9.65 15.98
C GLY A 304 12.56 10.67 16.10
N GLN A 305 12.32 11.72 16.88
CA GLN A 305 13.32 12.76 17.18
C GLN A 305 14.54 12.21 17.94
N ASP A 306 14.37 11.09 18.65
CA ASP A 306 15.45 10.33 19.31
C ASP A 306 16.31 9.49 18.33
N GLY A 307 16.01 9.58 17.03
CA GLY A 307 16.69 8.84 15.97
C GLY A 307 16.29 7.37 15.85
N LYS A 308 15.28 6.91 16.62
CA LYS A 308 14.83 5.52 16.57
C LYS A 308 13.65 5.35 15.63
N ASP A 309 13.75 4.33 14.79
CA ASP A 309 12.68 3.86 13.92
C ASP A 309 11.67 3.04 14.74
N GLY A 310 10.38 3.25 14.55
CA GLY A 310 9.31 2.57 15.29
C GLY A 310 7.93 3.09 14.89
N TYR A 311 6.89 2.58 15.55
CA TYR A 311 5.53 3.12 15.40
C TYR A 311 5.32 4.32 16.33
N TYR A 312 4.77 5.39 15.79
CA TYR A 312 4.46 6.62 16.52
C TYR A 312 3.05 7.09 16.20
N TRP A 313 2.43 7.70 17.22
CA TRP A 313 1.41 8.71 17.04
C TRP A 313 2.04 9.97 16.46
N LEU A 314 1.38 10.56 15.48
CA LEU A 314 1.74 11.83 14.85
C LEU A 314 0.51 12.72 14.80
N ASP A 315 0.59 13.94 15.32
CA ASP A 315 -0.48 14.94 15.13
C ASP A 315 -0.21 15.86 13.92
N ARG A 316 -1.21 16.68 13.59
CA ARG A 316 -1.11 17.68 12.50
C ARG A 316 -0.10 18.81 12.75
N SER A 317 0.47 18.92 13.94
CA SER A 317 1.56 19.88 14.24
C SER A 317 2.96 19.30 13.99
N GLY A 318 3.06 18.00 13.72
CA GLY A 318 4.34 17.29 13.61
C GLY A 318 4.84 16.71 14.93
N HIS A 319 4.04 16.75 16.01
CA HIS A 319 4.41 16.17 17.29
C HIS A 319 4.36 14.64 17.22
N LEU A 320 5.38 13.99 17.80
CA LEU A 320 5.54 12.54 17.79
C LEU A 320 5.53 11.95 19.20
N GLN A 321 4.72 10.90 19.39
CA GLN A 321 4.71 10.10 20.61
C GLN A 321 4.84 8.60 20.26
N PRO A 322 5.69 7.82 20.94
CA PRO A 322 5.77 6.39 20.69
C PRO A 322 4.41 5.68 20.87
N LEU A 323 4.04 4.85 19.91
CA LEU A 323 2.80 4.05 19.97
C LEU A 323 2.97 2.88 20.95
N ALA A 324 1.98 2.67 21.83
CA ALA A 324 1.87 1.51 22.71
C ALA A 324 3.20 1.11 23.40
N GLU A 325 3.93 2.09 23.93
CA GLU A 325 5.23 1.89 24.61
C GLU A 325 6.25 1.11 23.76
N ARG A 326 6.21 1.28 22.41
CA ARG A 326 7.14 0.66 21.47
C ARG A 326 7.03 -0.86 21.38
N LYS A 327 5.90 -1.45 21.78
CA LYS A 327 5.69 -2.91 21.76
C LYS A 327 5.75 -3.54 20.36
N LEU A 328 5.56 -2.76 19.29
CA LEU A 328 5.69 -3.23 17.90
C LEU A 328 7.12 -3.14 17.33
N ASP A 329 8.05 -2.43 18.00
CA ASP A 329 9.37 -2.10 17.45
C ASP A 329 10.22 -3.33 17.12
N GLU A 330 10.08 -4.41 17.90
CA GLU A 330 10.84 -5.64 17.67
C GLU A 330 10.46 -6.34 16.35
N HIS A 331 9.24 -6.08 15.86
CA HIS A 331 8.76 -6.57 14.58
C HIS A 331 9.22 -5.64 13.43
N GLY A 332 9.31 -4.35 13.73
CA GLY A 332 9.75 -3.29 12.83
C GLY A 332 8.68 -2.91 11.80
N ASP A 333 9.12 -2.35 10.67
CA ASP A 333 8.23 -1.78 9.66
C ASP A 333 7.21 -2.77 9.06
N GLY A 334 6.03 -2.25 8.80
CA GLY A 334 4.84 -2.93 8.27
C GLY A 334 3.83 -1.91 7.74
N HIS A 335 2.61 -2.37 7.48
CA HIS A 335 1.54 -1.61 6.83
C HIS A 335 0.33 -1.49 7.77
N PRO A 336 0.22 -0.40 8.54
CA PRO A 336 -0.84 -0.25 9.54
C PRO A 336 -2.20 0.08 8.89
N SER A 337 -3.25 -0.50 9.43
CA SER A 337 -4.65 -0.12 9.20
C SER A 337 -5.36 -0.02 10.56
N VAL A 338 -6.34 0.87 10.69
CA VAL A 338 -6.96 1.26 11.97
C VAL A 338 -8.48 1.04 11.90
N HIS A 339 -9.05 0.50 12.98
CA HIS A 339 -10.50 0.48 13.20
C HIS A 339 -10.81 0.66 14.70
N GLY A 340 -11.29 1.86 15.07
CA GLY A 340 -11.57 2.21 16.46
C GLY A 340 -10.33 2.05 17.34
N ARG A 341 -10.39 1.19 18.36
CA ARG A 341 -9.25 0.90 19.26
C ARG A 341 -8.20 -0.04 18.67
N TRP A 342 -8.44 -0.63 17.51
CA TRP A 342 -7.62 -1.70 16.97
C TRP A 342 -6.73 -1.22 15.84
N VAL A 343 -5.47 -1.66 15.85
CA VAL A 343 -4.52 -1.44 14.75
C VAL A 343 -4.03 -2.78 14.28
N VAL A 344 -4.26 -3.09 13.00
CA VAL A 344 -3.65 -4.25 12.36
C VAL A 344 -2.40 -3.80 11.60
N THR A 345 -1.34 -4.59 11.65
CA THR A 345 -0.15 -4.40 10.79
C THR A 345 0.45 -5.75 10.43
N ASP A 346 1.33 -5.75 9.45
CA ASP A 346 2.10 -6.91 9.04
C ASP A 346 3.61 -6.74 9.28
N THR A 347 4.39 -7.73 8.83
CA THR A 347 5.85 -7.67 8.78
C THR A 347 6.33 -8.08 7.40
N TYR A 348 7.51 -7.59 7.02
CA TYR A 348 8.27 -8.21 5.94
C TYR A 348 8.71 -9.65 6.28
N PRO A 349 9.03 -10.48 5.26
CA PRO A 349 9.43 -11.87 5.48
C PRO A 349 10.66 -11.98 6.39
N ASP A 350 10.55 -12.84 7.41
CA ASP A 350 11.62 -13.15 8.36
C ASP A 350 12.67 -14.12 7.76
N LYS A 351 13.51 -14.73 8.62
CA LYS A 351 14.52 -15.71 8.21
C LYS A 351 13.91 -17.01 7.66
N GLY A 352 12.74 -17.41 8.16
CA GLY A 352 11.94 -18.52 7.66
C GLY A 352 11.06 -18.15 6.47
N ARG A 353 11.16 -16.90 5.98
CA ARG A 353 10.33 -16.29 4.93
C ARG A 353 8.85 -16.19 5.31
N LEU A 354 8.54 -16.14 6.60
CA LEU A 354 7.19 -15.88 7.10
C LEU A 354 6.97 -14.38 7.24
N GLN A 355 5.83 -13.90 6.74
CA GLN A 355 5.25 -12.61 7.10
C GLN A 355 4.26 -12.85 8.24
N HIS A 356 4.20 -11.93 9.19
CA HIS A 356 3.34 -12.06 10.35
C HIS A 356 2.27 -10.99 10.35
N LEU A 357 1.02 -11.39 10.59
CA LEU A 357 -0.10 -10.49 10.83
C LEU A 357 -0.24 -10.25 12.34
N ARG A 358 -0.33 -8.99 12.74
CA ARG A 358 -0.34 -8.55 14.14
C ARG A 358 -1.52 -7.61 14.40
N LEU A 359 -2.16 -7.78 15.55
CA LEU A 359 -3.29 -6.96 15.99
C LEU A 359 -2.92 -6.29 17.32
N LEU A 360 -2.83 -4.97 17.32
CA LEU A 360 -2.57 -4.14 18.50
C LEU A 360 -3.89 -3.60 19.03
N ASP A 361 -4.10 -3.78 20.33
CA ASP A 361 -5.13 -3.09 21.11
C ASP A 361 -4.56 -1.79 21.68
N LEU A 362 -5.09 -0.64 21.27
CA LEU A 362 -4.59 0.66 21.72
C LEU A 362 -4.90 0.95 23.20
N GLU A 363 -5.95 0.37 23.78
CA GLU A 363 -6.28 0.62 25.19
C GLU A 363 -5.38 -0.18 26.14
N THR A 364 -5.13 -1.45 25.83
CA THR A 364 -4.32 -2.33 26.70
C THR A 364 -2.85 -2.36 26.30
N GLY A 365 -2.53 -1.91 25.09
CA GLY A 365 -1.22 -2.07 24.46
C GLY A 365 -0.87 -3.53 24.20
N ARG A 366 -1.82 -4.47 24.19
CA ARG A 366 -1.55 -5.88 23.88
C ARG A 366 -1.34 -6.03 22.38
N VAL A 367 -0.25 -6.71 22.00
CA VAL A 367 0.02 -7.11 20.61
C VAL A 367 -0.26 -8.60 20.48
N GLU A 368 -1.27 -8.94 19.68
CA GLU A 368 -1.60 -10.30 19.33
C GLU A 368 -0.94 -10.71 18.01
N HIS A 369 -0.54 -11.98 17.93
CA HIS A 369 -0.14 -12.62 16.68
C HIS A 369 -1.34 -13.31 16.06
N VAL A 370 -1.81 -12.81 14.91
CA VAL A 370 -3.00 -13.34 14.23
C VAL A 370 -2.65 -14.55 13.35
N GLY A 371 -1.51 -14.47 12.65
CA GLY A 371 -1.05 -15.55 11.80
C GLY A 371 0.28 -15.30 11.12
N SER A 372 0.85 -16.37 10.56
CA SER A 372 2.10 -16.41 9.81
C SER A 372 1.87 -16.99 8.43
N PHE A 373 2.41 -16.34 7.40
CA PHE A 373 2.18 -16.69 6.01
C PHE A 373 3.50 -16.74 5.24
N PHE A 374 3.78 -17.87 4.60
CA PHE A 374 5.00 -18.07 3.83
C PHE A 374 5.04 -17.19 2.58
N HIS A 375 6.16 -16.51 2.36
CA HIS A 375 6.38 -15.66 1.21
C HIS A 375 7.49 -16.24 0.31
N GLY A 376 7.08 -16.95 -0.74
CA GLY A 376 7.99 -17.66 -1.65
C GLY A 376 9.04 -16.76 -2.31
N PHE A 377 10.20 -17.32 -2.66
CA PHE A 377 11.31 -16.57 -3.28
C PHE A 377 11.02 -16.07 -4.69
N ARG A 378 10.02 -16.64 -5.39
CA ARG A 378 9.60 -16.17 -6.72
C ARG A 378 8.97 -14.78 -6.69
N TYR A 379 8.42 -14.38 -5.55
CA TYR A 379 7.86 -13.05 -5.31
C TYR A 379 8.95 -12.17 -4.68
N ALA A 380 9.59 -11.32 -5.47
CA ALA A 380 10.65 -10.41 -5.02
C ALA A 380 10.70 -9.17 -5.90
N GLY A 381 11.09 -8.00 -5.38
CA GLY A 381 11.09 -6.75 -6.16
C GLY A 381 9.67 -6.22 -6.40
N PRO A 382 9.35 -5.70 -7.60
CA PRO A 382 8.02 -5.15 -7.92
C PRO A 382 6.88 -6.16 -7.77
N GLN A 383 7.15 -7.45 -7.99
CA GLN A 383 6.18 -8.54 -7.88
C GLN A 383 6.02 -9.12 -6.47
N ARG A 384 6.68 -8.56 -5.45
CA ARG A 384 6.48 -9.04 -4.07
C ARG A 384 5.00 -8.92 -3.64
N CYS A 385 4.61 -9.70 -2.65
CA CYS A 385 3.29 -9.63 -2.02
C CYS A 385 3.49 -9.24 -0.55
N ASP A 386 3.34 -7.95 -0.25
CA ASP A 386 3.22 -7.52 1.14
C ASP A 386 1.80 -7.89 1.62
N LEU A 387 1.57 -8.13 2.92
CA LEU A 387 0.25 -8.62 3.35
C LEU A 387 -0.81 -7.54 3.19
N HIS A 388 -0.43 -6.28 3.42
CA HIS A 388 -1.31 -5.12 3.32
C HIS A 388 -2.66 -5.36 4.03
N PRO A 389 -2.65 -5.55 5.36
CA PRO A 389 -3.86 -5.88 6.08
C PRO A 389 -4.83 -4.68 6.15
N ARG A 390 -6.11 -4.98 6.04
CA ARG A 390 -7.22 -4.02 5.96
C ARG A 390 -8.37 -4.50 6.81
N PHE A 391 -8.96 -3.65 7.63
CA PHE A 391 -10.21 -4.01 8.32
C PHE A 391 -11.39 -4.04 7.34
N ALA A 392 -12.33 -4.96 7.59
CA ALA A 392 -13.72 -4.76 7.16
C ALA A 392 -14.30 -3.52 7.87
N PRO A 393 -15.24 -2.78 7.26
CA PRO A 393 -15.88 -1.61 7.87
C PRO A 393 -16.46 -1.83 9.26
N ASP A 394 -16.98 -3.03 9.56
CA ASP A 394 -17.47 -3.39 10.89
C ASP A 394 -16.38 -3.79 11.91
N GLY A 395 -15.13 -3.90 11.46
CA GLY A 395 -13.97 -4.32 12.26
C GLY A 395 -13.94 -5.80 12.65
N GLN A 396 -14.87 -6.62 12.15
CA GLN A 396 -15.02 -8.03 12.54
C GLN A 396 -14.17 -8.97 11.68
N ALA A 397 -13.64 -8.48 10.56
CA ALA A 397 -12.74 -9.22 9.70
C ALA A 397 -11.52 -8.40 9.27
N ILE A 398 -10.45 -9.10 8.93
CA ILE A 398 -9.22 -8.54 8.37
C ILE A 398 -8.96 -9.18 7.00
N PHE A 399 -8.91 -8.35 5.97
CA PHE A 399 -8.49 -8.73 4.63
C PHE A 399 -6.99 -8.55 4.45
N PHE A 400 -6.33 -9.42 3.69
CA PHE A 400 -4.91 -9.28 3.36
C PHE A 400 -4.57 -10.10 2.10
N ASP A 401 -3.52 -9.70 1.39
CA ASP A 401 -3.02 -10.41 0.21
C ASP A 401 -1.89 -11.38 0.63
N SER A 402 -1.85 -12.60 0.08
CA SER A 402 -0.76 -13.53 0.40
C SER A 402 -0.45 -14.51 -0.72
N VAL A 403 0.76 -15.06 -0.70
CA VAL A 403 1.28 -16.01 -1.69
C VAL A 403 1.67 -17.35 -1.07
N HIS A 404 1.22 -17.64 0.15
CA HIS A 404 1.64 -18.82 0.92
C HIS A 404 1.25 -20.15 0.27
N GLU A 405 0.15 -20.17 -0.49
CA GLU A 405 -0.30 -21.33 -1.28
C GLU A 405 0.39 -21.40 -2.66
N GLY A 406 1.32 -20.49 -2.97
CA GLY A 406 2.08 -20.45 -4.24
C GLY A 406 1.48 -19.52 -5.29
N LEU A 407 0.23 -19.11 -5.12
CA LEU A 407 -0.49 -18.14 -5.93
C LEU A 407 -0.87 -16.93 -5.06
N ARG A 408 -0.80 -15.72 -5.62
CA ARG A 408 -1.30 -14.52 -4.96
C ARG A 408 -2.82 -14.61 -4.82
N ARG A 409 -3.32 -14.56 -3.59
CA ARG A 409 -4.75 -14.60 -3.26
C ARG A 409 -5.09 -13.53 -2.23
N LEU A 410 -6.31 -13.01 -2.34
CA LEU A 410 -6.94 -12.21 -1.31
C LEU A 410 -7.52 -13.16 -0.26
N TYR A 411 -7.17 -12.95 1.00
CA TYR A 411 -7.70 -13.70 2.14
C TYR A 411 -8.48 -12.79 3.07
N CYS A 412 -9.38 -13.41 3.82
CA CYS A 412 -10.19 -12.79 4.85
C CYS A 412 -10.13 -13.66 6.10
N VAL A 413 -9.84 -13.05 7.24
CA VAL A 413 -9.83 -13.67 8.57
C VAL A 413 -10.94 -13.06 9.42
N ASP A 414 -11.80 -13.89 10.02
CA ASP A 414 -12.83 -13.45 10.97
C ASP A 414 -12.24 -13.38 12.39
N VAL A 415 -12.11 -12.18 12.95
CA VAL A 415 -11.45 -11.95 14.25
C VAL A 415 -12.41 -12.04 15.45
N ARG A 416 -13.69 -12.39 15.25
CA ARG A 416 -14.64 -12.63 16.35
C ARG A 416 -14.54 -14.04 16.93
N SER A 417 -14.07 -14.98 16.12
CA SER A 417 -14.11 -16.40 16.43
C SER A 417 -12.70 -16.96 16.53
N THR A 418 -12.25 -17.26 17.74
CA THR A 418 -10.97 -17.96 17.93
C THR A 418 -11.12 -19.42 17.51
N CYS A 419 -10.19 -19.95 16.72
CA CYS A 419 -10.12 -21.39 16.50
C CYS A 419 -9.65 -22.09 17.79
N PRO A 420 -10.33 -23.16 18.25
CA PRO A 420 -9.89 -23.93 19.43
C PRO A 420 -8.48 -24.53 19.27
N GLU A 421 -8.05 -24.77 18.02
CA GLU A 421 -6.73 -25.26 17.63
C GLU A 421 -6.21 -24.39 16.48
N ASN A 422 -4.92 -24.01 16.50
CA ASN A 422 -4.32 -23.24 15.42
C ASN A 422 -4.43 -23.98 14.09
N LEU A 423 -4.92 -23.32 13.04
CA LEU A 423 -4.94 -23.89 11.70
C LEU A 423 -3.52 -23.85 11.12
N THR A 424 -2.79 -24.95 11.25
CA THR A 424 -1.47 -25.14 10.64
C THR A 424 -1.58 -25.99 9.38
N GLU A 425 -1.16 -25.44 8.24
CA GLU A 425 -1.01 -26.20 7.00
C GLU A 425 0.47 -26.53 6.77
N GLU A 426 0.79 -27.82 6.91
CA GLU A 426 2.14 -28.35 6.74
C GLU A 426 2.55 -28.44 5.26
N TYR A 427 3.86 -28.57 5.01
CA TYR A 427 4.33 -28.92 3.67
C TYR A 427 3.89 -30.36 3.34
N ALA A 428 3.06 -30.53 2.31
CA ALA A 428 2.83 -31.83 1.68
C ALA A 428 4.09 -32.39 1.01
#